data_AF-A0A6P5XIL6-F1
#
_entry.id   AF-A0A6P5XIL6-F1
#
_cell.length_a   1.000
_cell.length_b   1.000
_cell.length_c   1.000
_cell.angle_alpha   90.00
_cell.angle_beta   90.00
_cell.angle_gamma   90.00
#
_symmetry.space_group_name_H-M   'P 1'
#
loop_
_entity.id
_entity.type
_entity.pdbx_description
1 polymer ?
#
loop_
_entity_poly.entity_id
_entity_poly.type
_entity_poly.pdbx_seq_one_letter_code
_entity_poly.pdbx_strand_id
1 'polypeptide(L)'
;MTLLDVITKASANTEPLCSQADHPIVLNPDDVLLNLKPEVENPNPTSLVTPLTGWGISSTDAKLIDLSKKFYTKLNRKLKDIHNFNKEEFLGILNLFLEKIREIGGIFIGVDSNDSGYTLVLLEKVGFLIGRDVLSLVLEACISLEIWELLEVLIVNGLVDHSCYSNLVVNVAAKKRSDLLCLCVKHARNLGSAELLCILKYFLSPPKDGYVSMVNVRKEWESQAFLAIEKARLGKKSRLAKEASILLMVAHDGFSDPELCLHYLLASNNVDEVILSSSLGKLSGKEMMSLIRYLGKWLEKYERFPQAIPCPKASSALGLKACDWIPKLEDVVKCLGFVVDENFSSLILHPEFHEELKSIEGLVSSLAFEARFCCLMANVIEKLRAGDMLS
;
A
#
# COMPACT_ATOMS: atom_id res chain seq x y z
N MET A 1 -12.72 40.49 9.05
CA MET A 1 -11.77 39.52 8.47
C MET A 1 -12.58 38.28 8.13
N THR A 2 -12.58 37.81 6.88
CA THR A 2 -13.38 36.63 6.52
C THR A 2 -12.66 35.35 6.93
N LEU A 3 -13.40 34.25 7.12
CA LEU A 3 -12.83 32.94 7.42
C LEU A 3 -11.81 32.52 6.34
N LEU A 4 -12.08 32.87 5.08
CA LEU A 4 -11.17 32.65 3.96
C LEU A 4 -9.85 33.43 4.11
N ASP A 5 -9.89 34.69 4.54
CA ASP A 5 -8.67 35.48 4.76
C ASP A 5 -7.80 34.90 5.88
N VAL A 6 -8.44 34.35 6.93
CA VAL A 6 -7.75 33.70 8.05
C VAL A 6 -7.09 32.39 7.61
N ILE A 7 -7.80 31.55 6.85
CA ILE A 7 -7.27 30.30 6.31
C ILE A 7 -6.10 30.56 5.34
N THR A 8 -6.23 31.58 4.48
CA THR A 8 -5.21 31.93 3.47
C THR A 8 -3.95 32.49 4.13
N LYS A 9 -4.09 33.26 5.21
CA LYS A 9 -2.94 33.72 6.00
C LYS A 9 -2.26 32.61 6.79
N ALA A 10 -3.03 31.65 7.31
CA ALA A 10 -2.49 30.49 8.00
C ALA A 10 -1.73 29.56 7.04
N SER A 11 -2.20 29.38 5.80
CA SER A 11 -1.50 28.57 4.80
C SER A 11 -0.25 29.22 4.23
N ALA A 12 -0.19 30.57 4.20
CA ALA A 12 0.98 31.31 3.72
C ALA A 12 2.20 31.23 4.67
N ASN A 13 1.98 30.86 5.95
CA ASN A 13 3.03 30.64 6.94
C ASN A 13 3.43 29.16 7.02
N THR A 14 3.81 28.56 5.90
CA THR A 14 4.52 27.27 5.90
C THR A 14 6.01 27.51 6.09
N GLU A 15 6.43 27.77 7.33
CA GLU A 15 7.78 27.34 7.72
C GLU A 15 7.87 25.82 7.52
N PRO A 16 9.03 25.29 7.10
CA PRO A 16 9.18 23.85 6.94
C PRO A 16 8.92 23.19 8.30
N LEU A 17 7.89 22.36 8.38
CA LEU A 17 7.57 21.47 9.51
C LEU A 17 8.69 20.42 9.65
N CYS A 18 9.85 20.88 10.09
CA CYS A 18 10.97 20.08 10.61
C CYS A 18 11.09 20.30 12.12
N SER A 19 10.06 20.86 12.75
CA SER A 19 9.93 20.89 14.20
C SER A 19 9.54 19.49 14.68
N GLN A 20 10.40 18.88 15.49
CA GLN A 20 10.02 17.78 16.38
C GLN A 20 8.63 18.09 16.95
N ALA A 21 7.65 17.22 16.71
CA ALA A 21 6.34 17.43 17.31
C ALA A 21 6.51 17.32 18.83
N ASP A 22 6.23 18.41 19.56
CA ASP A 22 6.30 18.40 21.04
C ASP A 22 5.36 17.35 21.67
N HIS A 23 4.39 16.86 20.89
CA HIS A 23 3.40 15.87 21.27
C HIS A 23 3.31 14.77 20.19
N PRO A 24 4.18 13.76 20.25
CA PRO A 24 4.21 12.71 19.24
C PRO A 24 3.19 11.61 19.57
N ILE A 25 1.89 11.88 19.77
CA ILE A 25 0.86 10.81 19.99
C ILE A 25 -0.52 11.22 19.43
N VAL A 26 -1.32 10.22 19.03
CA VAL A 26 -2.77 10.34 18.79
C VAL A 26 -3.49 10.49 20.14
N LEU A 27 -3.88 11.71 20.49
CA LEU A 27 -4.61 11.99 21.73
C LEU A 27 -5.98 11.28 21.72
N ASN A 28 -6.38 10.66 22.83
CA ASN A 28 -7.74 10.17 22.99
C ASN A 28 -8.68 11.39 23.17
N PRO A 29 -9.57 11.68 22.21
CA PRO A 29 -10.43 12.87 22.31
C PRO A 29 -11.58 12.67 23.30
N ASP A 30 -11.92 11.44 23.65
CA ASP A 30 -13.16 11.12 24.37
C ASP A 30 -13.19 11.78 25.77
N ASP A 31 -12.07 11.71 26.49
CA ASP A 31 -11.95 12.35 27.81
C ASP A 31 -11.88 13.88 27.71
N VAL A 32 -11.37 14.41 26.60
CA VAL A 32 -11.22 15.85 26.38
C VAL A 32 -12.56 16.49 26.06
N LEU A 33 -13.35 15.87 25.17
CA LEU A 33 -14.65 16.37 24.74
C LEU A 33 -15.63 16.54 25.91
N LEU A 34 -15.58 15.64 26.90
CA LEU A 34 -16.42 15.68 28.10
C LEU A 34 -16.06 16.84 29.05
N ASN A 35 -14.83 17.34 28.96
CA ASN A 35 -14.30 18.40 29.84
C ASN A 35 -14.36 19.79 29.20
N LEU A 36 -14.74 19.89 27.92
CA LEU A 36 -14.86 21.17 27.22
C LEU A 36 -16.02 21.98 27.79
N LYS A 37 -15.72 23.19 28.27
CA LYS A 37 -16.71 24.16 28.76
C LYS A 37 -16.52 25.50 28.06
N PRO A 38 -17.59 26.26 27.80
CA PRO A 38 -17.45 27.64 27.34
C PRO A 38 -16.61 28.43 28.35
N GLU A 39 -15.65 29.21 27.86
CA GLU A 39 -14.84 30.11 28.71
C GLU A 39 -15.71 31.18 29.39
N VAL A 40 -16.89 31.46 28.84
CA VAL A 40 -17.83 32.47 29.33
C VAL A 40 -19.20 31.81 29.57
N GLU A 41 -19.72 31.90 30.82
CA GLU A 41 -21.03 31.33 31.20
C GLU A 41 -22.22 31.99 30.48
N ASN A 42 -22.05 33.18 29.90
CA ASN A 42 -23.04 33.91 29.11
C ASN A 42 -22.43 34.41 27.79
N PRO A 43 -22.43 33.61 26.71
CA PRO A 43 -21.90 34.02 25.43
C PRO A 43 -22.73 35.16 24.84
N ASN A 44 -22.05 36.16 24.27
CA ASN A 44 -22.72 37.27 23.57
C ASN A 44 -23.43 36.70 22.34
N PRO A 45 -24.76 36.88 22.17
CA PRO A 45 -25.53 36.27 21.08
C PRO A 45 -25.14 36.73 19.67
N THR A 46 -24.25 37.72 19.57
CA THR A 46 -23.68 38.22 18.31
C THR A 46 -22.31 37.62 17.97
N SER A 47 -21.70 36.83 18.86
CA SER A 47 -20.42 36.15 18.60
C SER A 47 -20.64 34.82 17.88
N LEU A 48 -20.03 34.64 16.72
CA LEU A 48 -20.08 33.39 15.95
C LEU A 48 -19.20 32.28 16.54
N VAL A 49 -18.28 32.60 17.44
CA VAL A 49 -17.32 31.66 18.04
C VAL A 49 -17.26 31.91 19.55
N THR A 50 -17.40 30.85 20.35
CA THR A 50 -17.20 30.90 21.81
C THR A 50 -15.93 30.12 22.15
N PRO A 51 -14.92 30.75 22.78
CA PRO A 51 -13.73 30.05 23.26
C PRO A 51 -14.10 28.92 24.23
N LEU A 52 -13.41 27.78 24.12
CA LEU A 52 -13.59 26.62 24.98
C LEU A 52 -12.40 26.48 25.93
N THR A 53 -12.68 26.16 27.19
CA THR A 53 -11.72 25.80 28.24
C THR A 53 -11.92 24.35 28.67
N GLY A 54 -10.99 23.81 29.46
CA GLY A 54 -11.04 22.41 29.91
C GLY A 54 -10.33 21.42 28.99
N TRP A 55 -9.64 21.92 27.96
CA TRP A 55 -8.68 21.13 27.19
C TRP A 55 -7.47 20.78 28.05
N GLY A 56 -7.21 19.48 28.25
CA GLY A 56 -6.07 18.97 29.00
C GLY A 56 -5.66 17.58 28.50
N ILE A 57 -4.37 17.29 28.53
CA ILE A 57 -3.85 15.96 28.18
C ILE A 57 -4.22 15.01 29.33
N SER A 58 -4.81 13.85 29.01
CA SER A 58 -5.16 12.85 30.03
C SER A 58 -3.91 12.38 30.77
N SER A 59 -4.06 11.93 32.02
CA SER A 59 -2.92 11.41 32.79
C SER A 59 -2.25 10.20 32.11
N THR A 60 -3.03 9.41 31.37
CA THR A 60 -2.58 8.26 30.58
C THR A 60 -1.76 8.73 29.37
N ASP A 61 -2.28 9.69 28.60
CA ASP A 61 -1.57 10.26 27.46
C ASP A 61 -0.27 10.94 27.90
N ALA A 62 -0.28 11.66 29.02
CA ALA A 62 0.93 12.28 29.58
C ALA A 62 2.02 11.24 29.90
N LYS A 63 1.64 10.08 30.47
CA LYS A 63 2.56 8.96 30.72
C LYS A 63 3.10 8.37 29.42
N LEU A 64 2.25 8.16 28.42
CA LEU A 64 2.67 7.65 27.12
C LEU A 64 3.62 8.63 26.41
N ILE A 65 3.37 9.94 26.49
CA ILE A 65 4.24 10.98 25.92
C ILE A 65 5.62 10.95 26.59
N ASP A 66 5.68 10.93 27.92
CA ASP A 66 6.94 10.88 28.66
C ASP A 66 7.73 9.59 28.35
N LEU A 67 7.04 8.45 28.29
CA LEU A 67 7.63 7.17 27.91
C LEU A 67 8.20 7.21 26.49
N SER A 68 7.43 7.74 25.54
CA SER A 68 7.82 7.89 24.14
C SER A 68 9.02 8.81 23.97
N LYS A 69 9.06 9.95 24.68
CA LYS A 69 10.20 10.87 24.67
C LYS A 69 11.47 10.19 25.20
N LYS A 70 11.37 9.49 26.33
CA LYS A 70 12.51 8.74 26.91
C LYS A 70 13.03 7.66 25.97
N PHE A 71 12.14 6.90 25.34
CA PHE A 71 12.50 5.88 24.38
C PHE A 71 13.16 6.49 23.14
N TYR A 72 12.57 7.54 22.56
CA TYR A 72 13.11 8.26 21.41
C TYR A 72 14.55 8.73 21.66
N THR A 73 14.79 9.44 22.76
CA THR A 73 16.13 9.95 23.09
C THR A 73 17.13 8.79 23.26
N LYS A 74 16.72 7.70 23.91
CA LYS A 74 17.57 6.51 24.11
C LYS A 74 17.92 5.84 22.80
N LEU A 75 16.93 5.56 21.95
CA LEU A 75 17.11 4.88 20.66
C LEU A 75 17.91 5.77 19.68
N ASN A 76 17.63 7.07 19.62
CA ASN A 76 18.31 7.99 18.71
C ASN A 76 19.81 8.08 19.06
N ARG A 77 20.13 8.15 20.36
CA ARG A 77 21.53 8.09 20.82
C ARG A 77 22.22 6.78 20.42
N LYS A 78 21.51 5.65 20.48
CA LYS A 78 22.06 4.34 20.11
C LYS A 78 22.27 4.18 18.61
N LEU A 79 21.36 4.69 17.79
CA LEU A 79 21.48 4.66 16.33
C LEU A 79 22.63 5.52 15.81
N LYS A 80 22.99 6.60 16.50
CA LYS A 80 24.19 7.39 16.19
C LYS A 80 25.50 6.62 16.39
N ASP A 81 25.50 5.57 17.22
CA ASP A 81 26.64 4.68 17.46
C ASP A 81 26.32 3.25 17.01
N ILE A 82 25.99 3.13 15.72
CA ILE A 82 25.46 1.89 15.15
C ILE A 82 26.45 0.71 15.21
N HIS A 83 27.75 1.00 15.26
CA HIS A 83 28.79 -0.03 15.35
C HIS A 83 28.76 -0.80 16.67
N ASN A 84 28.27 -0.19 17.74
CA ASN A 84 28.13 -0.81 19.06
C ASN A 84 26.68 -1.20 19.38
N PHE A 85 25.77 -1.06 18.42
CA PHE A 85 24.35 -1.32 18.61
C PHE A 85 23.92 -2.52 17.76
N ASN A 86 23.51 -3.61 18.42
CA ASN A 86 23.15 -4.86 17.74
C ASN A 86 21.65 -5.17 17.83
N LYS A 87 21.23 -6.22 17.11
CA LYS A 87 19.84 -6.68 17.04
C LYS A 87 19.24 -7.01 18.41
N GLU A 88 19.98 -7.73 19.24
CA GLU A 88 19.53 -8.16 20.57
C GLU A 88 19.31 -6.97 21.50
N GLU A 89 20.24 -6.02 21.50
CA GLU A 89 20.11 -4.79 22.30
C GLU A 89 18.90 -3.97 21.86
N PHE A 90 18.70 -3.80 20.55
CA PHE A 90 17.54 -3.10 20.02
C PHE A 90 16.22 -3.78 20.43
N LEU A 91 16.10 -5.08 20.22
CA LEU A 91 14.89 -5.84 20.57
C LEU A 91 14.61 -5.79 22.07
N GLY A 92 15.66 -5.85 22.92
CA GLY A 92 15.53 -5.70 24.37
C GLY A 92 14.99 -4.32 24.77
N ILE A 93 15.48 -3.24 24.18
CA ILE A 93 15.00 -1.87 24.47
C ILE A 93 13.56 -1.69 23.95
N LEU A 94 13.25 -2.21 22.76
CA LEU A 94 11.93 -2.13 22.16
C LEU A 94 10.88 -2.91 22.96
N ASN A 95 11.18 -4.15 23.36
CA ASN A 95 10.25 -4.96 24.15
C ASN A 95 9.90 -4.30 25.48
N LEU A 96 10.90 -3.79 26.20
CA LEU A 96 10.67 -3.06 27.46
C LEU A 96 9.79 -1.81 27.26
N PHE A 97 9.86 -1.18 26.10
CA PHE A 97 9.03 -0.03 25.76
C PHE A 97 7.59 -0.46 25.42
N LEU A 98 7.43 -1.45 24.54
CA LEU A 98 6.12 -1.96 24.13
C LEU A 98 5.33 -2.55 25.30
N GLU A 99 6.00 -3.26 26.23
CA GLU A 99 5.35 -3.80 27.43
C GLU A 99 4.81 -2.70 28.34
N LYS A 100 5.56 -1.61 28.52
CA LYS A 100 5.07 -0.47 29.30
C LYS A 100 3.88 0.21 28.64
N ILE A 101 3.88 0.31 27.30
CA ILE A 101 2.70 0.82 26.56
C ILE A 101 1.52 -0.10 26.76
N ARG A 102 1.72 -1.41 26.64
CA ARG A 102 0.70 -2.43 26.86
C ARG A 102 0.09 -2.32 28.26
N GLU A 103 0.92 -2.19 29.30
CA GLU A 103 0.47 -2.01 30.69
C GLU A 103 -0.35 -0.73 30.87
N ILE A 104 0.11 0.40 30.31
CA ILE A 104 -0.59 1.68 30.39
C ILE A 104 -1.91 1.64 29.63
N GLY A 105 -1.94 1.00 28.46
CA GLY A 105 -3.12 0.85 27.62
C GLY A 105 -4.08 -0.25 28.08
N GLY A 106 -3.71 -1.06 29.07
CA GLY A 106 -4.52 -2.20 29.54
C GLY A 106 -4.75 -3.29 28.49
N ILE A 107 -3.84 -3.44 27.52
CA ILE A 107 -4.01 -4.35 26.38
C ILE A 107 -3.57 -5.77 26.77
N PHE A 108 -4.45 -6.74 26.59
CA PHE A 108 -4.12 -8.14 26.82
C PHE A 108 -3.40 -8.76 25.61
N ILE A 109 -2.34 -9.53 25.87
CA ILE A 109 -1.59 -10.29 24.86
C ILE A 109 -1.66 -11.76 25.23
N GLY A 110 -2.19 -12.58 24.34
CA GLY A 110 -2.39 -14.01 24.56
C GLY A 110 -1.18 -14.89 24.19
N VAL A 111 0.02 -14.33 24.15
CA VAL A 111 1.27 -15.01 23.74
C VAL A 111 2.28 -14.91 24.88
N ASP A 112 3.04 -15.99 25.10
CA ASP A 112 4.11 -16.04 26.10
C ASP A 112 5.25 -15.09 25.73
N SER A 113 5.81 -14.39 26.72
CA SER A 113 6.97 -13.50 26.56
C SER A 113 8.24 -14.19 26.05
N ASN A 114 8.32 -15.52 26.20
CA ASN A 114 9.43 -16.34 25.72
C ASN A 114 9.29 -16.75 24.25
N ASP A 115 8.16 -16.45 23.61
CA ASP A 115 7.96 -16.75 22.19
C ASP A 115 8.89 -15.87 21.33
N SER A 116 9.55 -16.48 20.35
CA SER A 116 10.40 -15.76 19.38
C SER A 116 9.66 -14.66 18.60
N GLY A 117 8.34 -14.80 18.41
CA GLY A 117 7.48 -13.81 17.77
C GLY A 117 6.88 -12.78 18.72
N TYR A 118 7.21 -12.81 20.01
CA TYR A 118 6.56 -11.99 21.03
C TYR A 118 6.64 -10.49 20.72
N THR A 119 7.81 -10.00 20.32
CA THR A 119 8.04 -8.60 19.91
C THR A 119 7.14 -8.17 18.76
N LEU A 120 6.94 -9.06 17.77
CA LEU A 120 6.12 -8.81 16.60
C LEU A 120 4.65 -8.63 17.00
N VAL A 121 4.16 -9.54 17.85
CA VAL A 121 2.79 -9.50 18.39
C VAL A 121 2.57 -8.27 19.25
N LEU A 122 3.54 -7.92 20.10
CA LEU A 122 3.50 -6.68 20.88
C LEU A 122 3.31 -5.47 19.97
N LEU A 123 4.17 -5.31 18.97
CA LEU A 123 4.12 -4.17 18.06
C LEU A 123 2.82 -4.13 17.26
N GLU A 124 2.33 -5.28 16.78
CA GLU A 124 1.04 -5.37 16.10
C GLU A 124 -0.10 -4.89 17.00
N LYS A 125 -0.10 -5.27 18.28
CA LYS A 125 -1.20 -4.96 19.21
C LYS A 125 -1.15 -3.56 19.79
N VAL A 126 0.03 -3.00 20.06
CA VAL A 126 0.15 -1.71 20.76
C VAL A 126 0.78 -0.60 19.91
N GLY A 127 1.22 -0.92 18.70
CA GLY A 127 1.92 0.03 17.82
C GLY A 127 1.11 1.28 17.47
N PHE A 128 -0.22 1.17 17.42
CA PHE A 128 -1.11 2.29 17.15
C PHE A 128 -1.12 3.37 18.24
N LEU A 129 -0.64 3.05 19.45
CA LEU A 129 -0.47 4.00 20.57
C LEU A 129 0.85 4.77 20.49
N ILE A 130 1.73 4.41 19.55
CA ILE A 130 3.07 4.97 19.43
C ILE A 130 3.06 6.18 18.48
N GLY A 131 3.81 7.21 18.86
CA GLY A 131 4.05 8.36 18.03
C GLY A 131 4.72 8.09 16.70
N ARG A 132 4.38 8.91 15.70
CA ARG A 132 5.01 8.89 14.37
C ARG A 132 6.53 9.00 14.47
N ASP A 133 7.06 9.99 15.20
CA ASP A 133 8.50 10.20 15.34
C ASP A 133 9.23 8.99 15.96
N VAL A 134 8.57 8.30 16.90
CA VAL A 134 9.10 7.09 17.51
C VAL A 134 9.06 5.94 16.52
N LEU A 135 7.94 5.73 15.82
CA LEU A 135 7.79 4.70 14.80
C LEU A 135 8.78 4.90 13.65
N SER A 136 9.04 6.14 13.22
CA SER A 136 10.07 6.47 12.22
C SER A 136 11.46 6.04 12.67
N LEU A 137 11.78 6.22 13.95
CA LEU A 137 13.07 5.82 14.51
C LEU A 137 13.18 4.30 14.68
N VAL A 138 12.08 3.63 15.05
CA VAL A 138 12.00 2.16 15.07
C VAL A 138 12.17 1.60 13.66
N LEU A 139 11.54 2.22 12.65
CA LEU A 139 11.68 1.88 11.24
C LEU A 139 13.14 1.98 10.78
N GLU A 140 13.81 3.10 11.09
CA GLU A 140 15.21 3.33 10.77
C GLU A 140 16.11 2.26 11.42
N ALA A 141 15.86 1.92 12.69
CA ALA A 141 16.57 0.85 13.37
C ALA A 141 16.35 -0.51 12.69
N CYS A 142 15.12 -0.83 12.27
CA CYS A 142 14.82 -2.08 11.57
C CYS A 142 15.60 -2.19 10.25
N ILE A 143 15.66 -1.11 9.48
CA ILE A 143 16.40 -1.07 8.21
C ILE A 143 17.90 -1.22 8.46
N SER A 144 18.45 -0.42 9.36
CA SER A 144 19.88 -0.37 9.66
C SER A 144 20.40 -1.69 10.25
N LEU A 145 19.63 -2.30 11.14
CA LEU A 145 19.96 -3.56 11.77
C LEU A 145 19.48 -4.77 10.96
N GLU A 146 18.79 -4.58 9.84
CA GLU A 146 18.26 -5.68 9.00
C GLU A 146 17.33 -6.63 9.78
N ILE A 147 16.34 -6.06 10.47
CA ILE A 147 15.28 -6.77 11.21
C ILE A 147 13.99 -6.67 10.39
N TRP A 148 13.87 -7.59 9.44
CA TRP A 148 12.90 -7.49 8.35
C TRP A 148 11.49 -7.89 8.76
N GLU A 149 11.37 -8.82 9.70
CA GLU A 149 10.11 -9.32 10.23
C GLU A 149 9.36 -8.21 10.98
N LEU A 150 10.10 -7.38 11.73
CA LEU A 150 9.54 -6.22 12.41
C LEU A 150 9.17 -5.11 11.42
N LEU A 151 9.96 -4.93 10.36
CA LEU A 151 9.67 -4.00 9.28
C LEU A 151 8.38 -4.38 8.53
N GLU A 152 8.18 -5.68 8.27
CA GLU A 152 6.93 -6.21 7.71
C GLU A 152 5.73 -5.86 8.59
N VAL A 153 5.82 -6.07 9.92
CA VAL A 153 4.75 -5.71 10.87
C VAL A 153 4.43 -4.23 10.81
N LEU A 154 5.44 -3.35 10.74
CA LEU A 154 5.22 -1.90 10.62
C LEU A 154 4.45 -1.54 9.34
N ILE A 155 4.82 -2.13 8.20
CA ILE A 155 4.19 -1.85 6.91
C ILE A 155 2.75 -2.38 6.87
N VAL A 156 2.55 -3.66 7.21
CA VAL A 156 1.24 -4.34 7.13
C VAL A 156 0.20 -3.69 8.03
N ASN A 157 0.61 -3.24 9.22
CA ASN A 157 -0.29 -2.58 10.18
C ASN A 157 -0.45 -1.07 9.93
N GLY A 158 0.16 -0.53 8.86
CA GLY A 158 0.04 0.89 8.53
C GLY A 158 0.67 1.83 9.57
N LEU A 159 1.70 1.36 10.28
CA LEU A 159 2.43 2.11 11.30
C LEU A 159 3.55 2.98 10.71
N VAL A 160 3.75 2.92 9.40
CA VAL A 160 4.74 3.75 8.68
C VAL A 160 4.09 5.07 8.29
N ASP A 161 4.64 6.17 8.79
CA ASP A 161 4.22 7.51 8.37
C ASP A 161 4.56 7.77 6.90
N HIS A 162 3.72 8.58 6.22
CA HIS A 162 3.93 8.90 4.81
C HIS A 162 5.35 9.44 4.54
N SER A 163 5.84 10.35 5.40
CA SER A 163 7.16 10.98 5.24
C SER A 163 8.31 9.97 5.19
N CYS A 164 8.12 8.78 5.75
CA CYS A 164 9.14 7.74 5.82
C CYS A 164 9.24 6.88 4.57
N TYR A 165 8.20 6.84 3.72
CA TYR A 165 8.17 5.92 2.57
C TYR A 165 9.28 6.19 1.55
N SER A 166 9.67 7.45 1.37
CA SER A 166 10.79 7.80 0.48
C SER A 166 12.07 7.09 0.88
N ASN A 167 12.45 7.23 2.14
CA ASN A 167 13.65 6.61 2.69
C ASN A 167 13.48 5.08 2.78
N LEU A 168 12.31 4.60 3.16
CA LEU A 168 12.01 3.17 3.26
C LEU A 168 12.17 2.47 1.91
N VAL A 169 11.51 2.96 0.86
CA VAL A 169 11.54 2.36 -0.48
C VAL A 169 12.96 2.31 -1.03
N VAL A 170 13.70 3.42 -0.92
CA VAL A 170 15.10 3.49 -1.39
C VAL A 170 15.98 2.46 -0.66
N ASN A 171 15.88 2.36 0.66
CA ASN A 171 16.70 1.42 1.43
C ASN A 171 16.30 -0.05 1.18
N VAL A 172 15.01 -0.35 1.12
CA VAL A 172 14.50 -1.70 0.85
C VAL A 172 14.90 -2.16 -0.56
N ALA A 173 14.83 -1.26 -1.55
CA ALA A 173 15.31 -1.53 -2.90
C ALA A 173 16.84 -1.77 -2.93
N ALA A 174 17.61 -0.92 -2.24
CA ALA A 174 19.06 -1.08 -2.13
C ALA A 174 19.47 -2.41 -1.45
N LYS A 175 18.69 -2.85 -0.46
CA LYS A 175 18.85 -4.13 0.25
C LYS A 175 18.21 -5.31 -0.49
N LYS A 176 17.67 -5.08 -1.69
CA LYS A 176 17.10 -6.10 -2.59
C LYS A 176 15.94 -6.90 -1.97
N ARG A 177 15.13 -6.25 -1.13
CA ARG A 177 13.97 -6.86 -0.46
C ARG A 177 12.68 -6.61 -1.23
N SER A 178 12.53 -7.33 -2.35
CA SER A 178 11.37 -7.23 -3.26
C SER A 178 10.05 -7.58 -2.57
N ASP A 179 10.09 -8.53 -1.64
CA ASP A 179 8.99 -8.93 -0.78
C ASP A 179 8.45 -7.75 0.03
N LEU A 180 9.34 -6.97 0.66
CA LEU A 180 8.96 -5.77 1.42
C LEU A 180 8.52 -4.63 0.50
N LEU A 181 9.09 -4.48 -0.70
CA LEU A 181 8.59 -3.51 -1.69
C LEU A 181 7.15 -3.84 -2.10
N CYS A 182 6.83 -5.12 -2.29
CA CYS A 182 5.45 -5.54 -2.56
C CYS A 182 4.53 -5.18 -1.38
N LEU A 183 4.97 -5.34 -0.13
CA LEU A 183 4.19 -4.89 1.02
C LEU A 183 3.99 -3.38 1.04
N CYS A 184 5.01 -2.58 0.71
CA CYS A 184 4.85 -1.12 0.57
C CYS A 184 3.75 -0.80 -0.45
N VAL A 185 3.76 -1.43 -1.63
CA VAL A 185 2.71 -1.23 -2.64
C VAL A 185 1.31 -1.62 -2.13
N LYS A 186 1.22 -2.71 -1.38
CA LYS A 186 -0.05 -3.25 -0.89
C LYS A 186 -0.67 -2.42 0.24
N HIS A 187 0.17 -1.85 1.11
CA HIS A 187 -0.27 -1.28 2.38
C HIS A 187 -0.04 0.24 2.51
N ALA A 188 0.86 0.83 1.72
CA ALA A 188 1.03 2.27 1.69
C ALA A 188 -0.22 2.92 1.12
N ARG A 189 -0.78 3.90 1.84
CA ARG A 189 -1.99 4.60 1.42
C ARG A 189 -1.74 5.62 0.31
N ASN A 190 -0.58 6.26 0.32
CA ASN A 190 -0.20 7.31 -0.64
C ASN A 190 1.31 7.20 -0.92
N LEU A 191 1.69 6.48 -1.98
CA LEU A 191 3.07 6.54 -2.48
C LEU A 191 3.22 7.77 -3.35
N GLY A 192 4.26 8.58 -3.13
CA GLY A 192 4.57 9.70 -4.00
C GLY A 192 5.21 9.25 -5.32
N SER A 193 5.41 10.21 -6.24
CA SER A 193 5.97 9.92 -7.56
C SER A 193 7.41 9.38 -7.49
N ALA A 194 8.20 9.83 -6.51
CA ALA A 194 9.59 9.36 -6.37
C ALA A 194 9.63 7.89 -5.89
N GLU A 195 8.79 7.55 -4.93
CA GLU A 195 8.65 6.19 -4.40
C GLU A 195 8.14 5.25 -5.49
N LEU A 196 7.08 5.65 -6.19
CA LEU A 196 6.46 4.87 -7.24
C LEU A 196 7.43 4.64 -8.41
N LEU A 197 8.15 5.69 -8.84
CA LEU A 197 9.18 5.57 -9.87
C LEU A 197 10.28 4.60 -9.44
N CYS A 198 10.74 4.67 -8.18
CA CYS A 198 11.76 3.75 -7.67
C CYS A 198 11.29 2.29 -7.73
N ILE A 199 10.06 2.02 -7.29
CA ILE A 199 9.46 0.68 -7.31
C ILE A 199 9.28 0.18 -8.75
N LEU A 200 8.75 1.01 -9.65
CA LEU A 200 8.57 0.68 -11.07
C LEU A 200 9.89 0.28 -11.71
N LYS A 201 10.93 1.12 -11.58
CA LYS A 201 12.25 0.83 -12.14
C LYS A 201 12.83 -0.46 -11.58
N TYR A 202 12.68 -0.66 -10.28
CA TYR A 202 13.16 -1.87 -9.61
C TYR A 202 12.48 -3.15 -10.15
N PHE A 203 11.16 -3.13 -10.36
CA PHE A 203 10.46 -4.30 -10.91
C PHE A 203 10.64 -4.47 -12.42
N LEU A 204 10.78 -3.39 -13.19
CA LEU A 204 10.96 -3.45 -14.65
C LEU A 204 12.38 -3.82 -15.07
N SER A 205 13.39 -3.45 -14.27
CA SER A 205 14.79 -3.78 -14.53
C SER A 205 15.52 -4.14 -13.23
N PRO A 206 15.16 -5.26 -12.59
CA PRO A 206 15.76 -5.66 -11.32
C PRO A 206 17.27 -5.90 -11.43
N PRO A 207 18.02 -5.62 -10.34
CA PRO A 207 19.44 -5.94 -10.29
C PRO A 207 19.67 -7.46 -10.31
N LYS A 208 20.85 -7.92 -10.74
CA LYS A 208 21.18 -9.35 -10.94
C LYS A 208 20.88 -10.26 -9.73
N ASP A 209 21.01 -9.75 -8.49
CA ASP A 209 20.69 -10.51 -7.27
C ASP A 209 19.31 -10.16 -6.66
N GLY A 210 18.56 -9.24 -7.28
CA GLY A 210 17.22 -8.86 -6.83
C GLY A 210 16.18 -9.97 -7.04
N TYR A 211 16.44 -10.89 -7.98
CA TYR A 211 15.56 -12.01 -8.30
C TYR A 211 15.33 -12.96 -7.11
N VAL A 212 16.31 -13.11 -6.20
CA VAL A 212 16.22 -14.09 -5.10
C VAL A 212 15.03 -13.81 -4.18
N SER A 213 14.75 -12.55 -3.85
CA SER A 213 13.59 -12.19 -3.02
C SER A 213 12.28 -12.20 -3.81
N MET A 214 12.33 -12.01 -5.13
CA MET A 214 11.15 -12.15 -6.01
C MET A 214 10.66 -13.60 -6.13
N VAL A 215 11.56 -14.59 -5.95
CA VAL A 215 11.17 -16.00 -5.87
C VAL A 215 10.20 -16.25 -4.70
N ASN A 216 10.31 -15.51 -3.59
CA ASN A 216 9.37 -15.64 -2.48
C ASN A 216 7.97 -15.13 -2.87
N VAL A 217 7.91 -14.06 -3.67
CA VAL A 217 6.65 -13.58 -4.24
C VAL A 217 6.04 -14.66 -5.13
N ARG A 218 6.83 -15.28 -6.02
CA ARG A 218 6.35 -16.40 -6.85
C ARG A 218 5.80 -17.54 -5.99
N LYS A 219 6.54 -17.97 -4.96
CA LYS A 219 6.10 -19.06 -4.06
C LYS A 219 4.77 -18.75 -3.38
N GLU A 220 4.52 -17.50 -3.00
CA GLU A 220 3.22 -17.10 -2.47
C GLU A 220 2.12 -17.23 -3.52
N TRP A 221 2.34 -16.75 -4.76
CA TRP A 221 1.40 -16.94 -5.86
C TRP A 221 1.13 -18.42 -6.16
N GLU A 222 2.17 -19.27 -6.16
CA GLU A 222 2.07 -20.72 -6.34
C GLU A 222 1.26 -21.38 -5.22
N SER A 223 1.50 -20.99 -3.97
CA SER A 223 0.75 -21.47 -2.79
C SER A 223 -0.74 -21.14 -2.91
N GLN A 224 -1.06 -19.89 -3.30
CA GLN A 224 -2.44 -19.45 -3.51
C GLN A 224 -3.11 -20.18 -4.68
N ALA A 225 -2.40 -20.41 -5.78
CA ALA A 225 -2.89 -21.17 -6.91
C ALA A 225 -3.17 -22.65 -6.53
N PHE A 226 -2.25 -23.28 -5.79
CA PHE A 226 -2.42 -24.66 -5.32
C PHE A 226 -3.63 -24.78 -4.38
N LEU A 227 -3.75 -23.87 -3.41
CA LEU A 227 -4.89 -23.80 -2.50
C LEU A 227 -6.22 -23.64 -3.27
N ALA A 228 -6.24 -22.84 -4.33
CA ALA A 228 -7.42 -22.68 -5.18
C ALA A 228 -7.80 -23.97 -5.89
N ILE A 229 -6.82 -24.71 -6.43
CA ILE A 229 -7.03 -26.02 -7.07
C ILE A 229 -7.57 -27.04 -6.07
N GLU A 230 -7.02 -27.11 -4.87
CA GLU A 230 -7.53 -28.00 -3.82
C GLU A 230 -8.98 -27.69 -3.47
N LYS A 231 -9.32 -26.39 -3.30
CA LYS A 231 -10.69 -25.96 -3.01
C LYS A 231 -11.65 -26.27 -4.17
N ALA A 232 -11.19 -26.13 -5.42
CA ALA A 232 -11.98 -26.48 -6.60
C ALA A 232 -12.24 -27.99 -6.72
N ARG A 233 -11.30 -28.83 -6.26
CA ARG A 233 -11.42 -30.30 -6.26
C ARG A 233 -12.33 -30.82 -5.14
N LEU A 234 -12.14 -30.31 -3.92
CA LEU A 234 -12.87 -30.75 -2.72
C LEU A 234 -14.31 -30.23 -2.71
N GLY A 235 -14.49 -28.98 -3.13
CA GLY A 235 -15.80 -28.34 -3.25
C GLY A 235 -16.51 -28.83 -4.51
N LYS A 236 -17.09 -30.04 -4.49
CA LYS A 236 -18.06 -30.45 -5.51
C LYS A 236 -19.12 -29.34 -5.62
N LYS A 237 -19.02 -28.50 -6.66
CA LYS A 237 -19.89 -27.37 -7.04
C LYS A 237 -19.52 -25.94 -6.58
N SER A 238 -18.34 -25.67 -6.01
CA SER A 238 -17.97 -24.26 -5.77
C SER A 238 -17.54 -23.58 -7.08
N ARG A 239 -18.51 -22.94 -7.76
CA ARG A 239 -18.26 -22.10 -8.95
C ARG A 239 -17.17 -21.07 -8.68
N LEU A 240 -17.21 -20.45 -7.49
CA LEU A 240 -16.23 -19.48 -7.03
C LEU A 240 -14.81 -20.04 -6.97
N ALA A 241 -14.62 -21.27 -6.47
CA ALA A 241 -13.29 -21.88 -6.42
C ALA A 241 -12.74 -22.21 -7.81
N LYS A 242 -13.62 -22.62 -8.74
CA LYS A 242 -13.23 -22.83 -10.15
C LYS A 242 -12.82 -21.53 -10.83
N GLU A 243 -13.64 -20.48 -10.71
CA GLU A 243 -13.34 -19.15 -11.25
C GLU A 243 -12.02 -18.62 -10.68
N ALA A 244 -11.83 -18.69 -9.36
CA ALA A 244 -10.58 -18.27 -8.71
C ALA A 244 -9.37 -19.08 -9.17
N SER A 245 -9.50 -20.40 -9.36
CA SER A 245 -8.41 -21.24 -9.85
C SER A 245 -7.98 -20.88 -11.27
N ILE A 246 -8.93 -20.56 -12.16
CA ILE A 246 -8.63 -20.11 -13.53
C ILE A 246 -7.96 -18.74 -13.48
N LEU A 247 -8.48 -17.81 -12.67
CA LEU A 247 -7.93 -16.48 -12.54
C LEU A 247 -6.48 -16.50 -12.01
N LEU A 248 -6.21 -17.30 -10.97
CA LEU A 248 -4.86 -17.45 -10.41
C LEU A 248 -3.90 -18.16 -11.39
N MET A 249 -4.36 -19.15 -12.14
CA MET A 249 -3.57 -19.77 -13.21
C MET A 249 -3.19 -18.74 -14.28
N VAL A 250 -4.17 -17.94 -14.73
CA VAL A 250 -3.95 -16.87 -15.71
C VAL A 250 -2.94 -15.84 -15.21
N ALA A 251 -3.04 -15.44 -13.94
CA ALA A 251 -2.14 -14.51 -13.30
C ALA A 251 -0.75 -15.09 -13.01
N HIS A 252 -0.59 -16.41 -12.90
CA HIS A 252 0.72 -17.00 -12.61
C HIS A 252 1.49 -17.36 -13.89
N ASP A 253 0.82 -18.00 -14.85
CA ASP A 253 1.50 -18.68 -15.95
C ASP A 253 2.01 -17.70 -17.02
N GLY A 254 3.27 -17.84 -17.42
CA GLY A 254 3.89 -16.99 -18.46
C GLY A 254 4.37 -15.63 -17.98
N PHE A 255 4.17 -15.31 -16.69
CA PHE A 255 4.77 -14.15 -16.04
C PHE A 255 6.05 -14.54 -15.30
N SER A 256 7.07 -13.70 -15.44
CA SER A 256 8.33 -13.78 -14.71
C SER A 256 8.19 -13.23 -13.28
N ASP A 257 9.17 -13.51 -12.41
CA ASP A 257 9.12 -13.11 -11.00
C ASP A 257 8.96 -11.58 -10.80
N PRO A 258 9.64 -10.71 -11.59
CA PRO A 258 9.43 -9.26 -11.50
C PRO A 258 8.05 -8.83 -11.99
N GLU A 259 7.49 -9.52 -12.98
CA GLU A 259 6.13 -9.26 -13.47
C GLU A 259 5.07 -9.62 -12.41
N LEU A 260 5.26 -10.71 -11.65
CA LEU A 260 4.40 -11.03 -10.51
C LEU A 260 4.43 -9.94 -9.43
N CYS A 261 5.54 -9.20 -9.29
CA CYS A 261 5.62 -8.06 -8.39
C CYS A 261 4.84 -6.85 -8.96
N LEU A 262 4.90 -6.63 -10.28
CA LEU A 262 4.12 -5.60 -10.98
C LEU A 262 2.60 -5.80 -10.86
N HIS A 263 2.14 -7.04 -10.64
CA HIS A 263 0.72 -7.32 -10.39
C HIS A 263 0.18 -6.51 -9.21
N TYR A 264 0.94 -6.47 -8.11
CA TYR A 264 0.55 -5.70 -6.93
C TYR A 264 0.44 -4.21 -7.23
N LEU A 265 1.34 -3.68 -8.05
CA LEU A 265 1.34 -2.26 -8.41
C LEU A 265 0.12 -1.91 -9.25
N LEU A 266 -0.12 -2.69 -10.31
CA LEU A 266 -1.18 -2.42 -11.26
C LEU A 266 -2.58 -2.69 -10.67
N ALA A 267 -2.70 -3.65 -9.74
CA ALA A 267 -3.96 -3.94 -9.04
C ALA A 267 -4.19 -3.07 -7.79
N SER A 268 -3.24 -2.22 -7.39
CA SER A 268 -3.34 -1.45 -6.15
C SER A 268 -4.31 -0.28 -6.30
N ASN A 269 -5.34 -0.26 -5.46
CA ASN A 269 -6.26 0.88 -5.36
C ASN A 269 -5.65 2.08 -4.60
N ASN A 270 -4.43 1.95 -4.06
CA ASN A 270 -3.74 3.01 -3.32
C ASN A 270 -2.83 3.86 -4.20
N VAL A 271 -2.72 3.53 -5.49
CA VAL A 271 -1.87 4.26 -6.44
C VAL A 271 -2.75 5.29 -7.15
N ASP A 272 -2.41 6.56 -6.96
CA ASP A 272 -3.07 7.66 -7.67
C ASP A 272 -2.70 7.64 -9.16
N GLU A 273 -3.71 7.76 -10.03
CA GLU A 273 -3.55 7.68 -11.49
C GLU A 273 -2.63 8.80 -12.04
N VAL A 274 -2.69 10.01 -11.47
CA VAL A 274 -1.85 11.15 -11.89
C VAL A 274 -0.40 10.92 -11.48
N ILE A 275 -0.19 10.43 -10.26
CA ILE A 275 1.15 10.05 -9.76
C ILE A 275 1.74 8.91 -10.60
N LEU A 276 0.92 7.92 -10.96
CA LEU A 276 1.32 6.82 -11.84
C LEU A 276 1.73 7.35 -13.22
N SER A 277 0.87 8.12 -13.89
CA SER A 277 1.17 8.71 -15.21
C SER A 277 2.50 9.48 -15.20
N SER A 278 2.68 10.38 -14.23
CA SER A 278 3.92 11.15 -14.08
C SER A 278 5.17 10.27 -13.85
N SER A 279 5.01 9.14 -13.18
CA SER A 279 6.11 8.21 -12.92
C SER A 279 6.45 7.37 -14.17
N LEU A 280 5.45 7.00 -14.96
CA LEU A 280 5.62 6.30 -16.23
C LEU A 280 6.40 7.14 -17.26
N GLY A 281 6.14 8.45 -17.34
CA GLY A 281 6.88 9.37 -18.22
C GLY A 281 8.38 9.51 -17.90
N LYS A 282 8.86 8.96 -16.77
CA LYS A 282 10.27 9.03 -16.32
C LYS A 282 11.02 7.69 -16.49
N LEU A 283 10.39 6.71 -17.13
CA LEU A 283 11.02 5.42 -17.44
C LEU A 283 11.96 5.56 -18.63
N SER A 284 13.04 4.79 -18.62
CA SER A 284 13.94 4.65 -19.76
C SER A 284 13.32 3.76 -20.85
N GLY A 285 13.87 3.79 -22.07
CA GLY A 285 13.35 2.98 -23.18
C GLY A 285 13.30 1.47 -22.88
N LYS A 286 14.31 0.93 -22.19
CA LYS A 286 14.33 -0.49 -21.78
C LYS A 286 13.25 -0.82 -20.74
N GLU A 287 13.08 0.04 -19.75
CA GLU A 287 12.05 -0.11 -18.71
C GLU A 287 10.65 0.00 -19.34
N MET A 288 10.47 0.96 -20.25
CA MET A 288 9.24 1.16 -21.01
C MET A 288 8.89 -0.07 -21.85
N MET A 289 9.84 -0.60 -22.62
CA MET A 289 9.64 -1.80 -23.43
C MET A 289 9.21 -3.00 -22.57
N SER A 290 9.82 -3.14 -21.39
CA SER A 290 9.48 -4.21 -20.45
C SER A 290 8.05 -4.06 -19.92
N LEU A 291 7.62 -2.82 -19.64
CA LEU A 291 6.25 -2.52 -19.23
C LEU A 291 5.24 -2.80 -20.33
N ILE A 292 5.52 -2.34 -21.56
CA ILE A 292 4.63 -2.57 -22.72
C ILE A 292 4.42 -4.07 -22.95
N ARG A 293 5.49 -4.87 -22.92
CA ARG A 293 5.41 -6.34 -23.02
C ARG A 293 4.57 -6.97 -21.92
N TYR A 294 4.78 -6.52 -20.68
CA TYR A 294 4.00 -6.98 -19.54
C TYR A 294 2.50 -6.67 -19.70
N LEU A 295 2.15 -5.47 -20.14
CA LEU A 295 0.76 -5.08 -20.42
C LEU A 295 0.18 -5.88 -21.60
N GLY A 296 0.97 -6.09 -22.66
CA GLY A 296 0.61 -6.92 -23.81
C GLY A 296 0.28 -8.35 -23.42
N LYS A 297 1.06 -8.96 -22.53
CA LYS A 297 0.76 -10.30 -21.98
C LYS A 297 -0.60 -10.32 -21.28
N TRP A 298 -0.92 -9.32 -20.47
CA TRP A 298 -2.23 -9.24 -19.83
C TRP A 298 -3.38 -9.15 -20.84
N LEU A 299 -3.22 -8.34 -21.90
CA LEU A 299 -4.22 -8.24 -22.96
C LEU A 299 -4.42 -9.58 -23.68
N GLU A 300 -3.34 -10.29 -24.02
CA GLU A 300 -3.40 -11.62 -24.63
C GLU A 300 -4.13 -12.62 -23.71
N LYS A 301 -3.85 -12.58 -22.41
CA LYS A 301 -4.53 -13.42 -21.42
C LYS A 301 -6.03 -13.14 -21.36
N TYR A 302 -6.42 -11.87 -21.35
CA TYR A 302 -7.84 -11.49 -21.30
C TYR A 302 -8.59 -11.83 -22.58
N GLU A 303 -7.95 -11.70 -23.74
CA GLU A 303 -8.52 -12.15 -25.01
C GLU A 303 -8.70 -13.67 -25.04
N ARG A 304 -7.67 -14.42 -24.60
CA ARG A 304 -7.67 -15.88 -24.66
C ARG A 304 -8.55 -16.55 -23.59
N PHE A 305 -8.70 -15.92 -22.44
CA PHE A 305 -9.44 -16.46 -21.28
C PHE A 305 -10.52 -15.47 -20.82
N PRO A 306 -11.59 -15.24 -21.60
CA PRO A 306 -12.66 -14.30 -21.24
C PRO A 306 -13.38 -14.66 -19.93
N GLN A 307 -13.27 -15.92 -19.47
CA GLN A 307 -13.79 -16.39 -18.20
C GLN A 307 -12.95 -15.99 -16.97
N ALA A 308 -11.74 -15.44 -17.16
CA ALA A 308 -10.87 -14.98 -16.08
C ALA A 308 -11.35 -13.64 -15.53
N ILE A 309 -12.50 -13.67 -14.84
CA ILE A 309 -13.15 -12.49 -14.29
C ILE A 309 -12.64 -12.23 -12.87
N PRO A 310 -12.40 -10.96 -12.47
CA PRO A 310 -12.05 -10.62 -11.10
C PRO A 310 -13.02 -11.24 -10.08
N CYS A 311 -12.48 -11.97 -9.10
CA CYS A 311 -13.27 -12.69 -8.10
C CYS A 311 -12.91 -12.26 -6.66
N PRO A 312 -13.19 -11.00 -6.25
CA PRO A 312 -12.78 -10.48 -4.93
C PRO A 312 -13.39 -11.27 -3.76
N LYS A 313 -14.57 -11.89 -3.96
CA LYS A 313 -15.20 -12.77 -2.96
C LYS A 313 -14.36 -14.02 -2.64
N ALA A 314 -13.44 -14.42 -3.51
CA ALA A 314 -12.57 -15.57 -3.26
C ALA A 314 -11.59 -15.31 -2.10
N SER A 315 -11.15 -14.06 -1.92
CA SER A 315 -10.27 -13.68 -0.82
C SER A 315 -10.95 -13.88 0.54
N SER A 316 -12.17 -13.36 0.71
CA SER A 316 -12.91 -13.48 1.98
C SER A 316 -13.53 -14.86 2.20
N ALA A 317 -14.13 -15.47 1.17
CA ALA A 317 -14.85 -16.74 1.32
C ALA A 317 -13.93 -17.98 1.25
N LEU A 318 -12.83 -17.88 0.51
CA LEU A 318 -11.90 -18.99 0.27
C LEU A 318 -10.48 -18.67 0.76
N GLY A 319 -10.23 -17.56 1.44
CA GLY A 319 -8.88 -17.21 1.91
C GLY A 319 -7.85 -17.04 0.76
N LEU A 320 -8.30 -16.89 -0.49
CA LEU A 320 -7.45 -16.77 -1.67
C LEU A 320 -7.04 -15.30 -1.86
N LYS A 321 -6.13 -14.83 -1.01
CA LYS A 321 -5.77 -13.40 -0.92
C LYS A 321 -5.14 -12.87 -2.20
N ALA A 322 -4.47 -13.71 -2.99
CA ALA A 322 -3.87 -13.29 -4.26
C ALA A 322 -4.92 -12.85 -5.30
N CYS A 323 -6.18 -13.30 -5.19
CA CYS A 323 -7.24 -12.88 -6.11
C CYS A 323 -7.53 -11.36 -6.06
N ASP A 324 -7.23 -10.69 -4.94
CA ASP A 324 -7.40 -9.24 -4.81
C ASP A 324 -6.30 -8.45 -5.53
N TRP A 325 -5.21 -9.11 -5.93
CA TRP A 325 -4.02 -8.50 -6.51
C TRP A 325 -3.80 -8.85 -7.98
N ILE A 326 -4.87 -9.31 -8.64
CA ILE A 326 -4.85 -9.63 -10.07
C ILE A 326 -5.32 -8.38 -10.83
N PRO A 327 -4.46 -7.76 -11.66
CA PRO A 327 -4.79 -6.55 -12.41
C PRO A 327 -6.01 -6.75 -13.28
N LYS A 328 -7.01 -5.87 -13.21
CA LYS A 328 -8.20 -5.98 -14.06
C LYS A 328 -7.87 -5.52 -15.48
N LEU A 329 -8.68 -5.94 -16.45
CA LEU A 329 -8.55 -5.46 -17.83
C LEU A 329 -8.62 -3.91 -17.91
N GLU A 330 -9.48 -3.30 -17.09
CA GLU A 330 -9.56 -1.84 -16.99
C GLU A 330 -8.23 -1.21 -16.57
N ASP A 331 -7.60 -1.72 -15.51
CA ASP A 331 -6.33 -1.20 -14.99
C ASP A 331 -5.20 -1.34 -16.03
N VAL A 332 -5.19 -2.47 -16.75
CA VAL A 332 -4.23 -2.75 -17.83
C VAL A 332 -4.39 -1.76 -18.99
N VAL A 333 -5.63 -1.56 -19.46
CA VAL A 333 -5.92 -0.65 -20.58
C VAL A 333 -5.65 0.80 -20.20
N LYS A 334 -6.01 1.22 -18.99
CA LYS A 334 -5.70 2.56 -18.47
C LYS A 334 -4.19 2.80 -18.40
N CYS A 335 -3.44 1.86 -17.84
CA CYS A 335 -1.98 1.96 -17.74
C CYS A 335 -1.32 2.03 -19.13
N LEU A 336 -1.81 1.25 -20.10
CA LEU A 336 -1.37 1.35 -21.49
C LEU A 336 -1.68 2.74 -22.09
N GLY A 337 -2.85 3.30 -21.80
CA GLY A 337 -3.21 4.67 -22.17
C GLY A 337 -2.20 5.69 -21.64
N PHE A 338 -1.88 5.65 -20.35
CA PHE A 338 -0.89 6.52 -19.74
C PHE A 338 0.51 6.37 -20.37
N VAL A 339 0.91 5.14 -20.70
CA VAL A 339 2.18 4.90 -21.41
C VAL A 339 2.20 5.63 -22.76
N VAL A 340 1.12 5.52 -23.54
CA VAL A 340 1.01 6.19 -24.84
C VAL A 340 0.99 7.70 -24.68
N ASP A 341 0.19 8.23 -23.76
CA ASP A 341 0.00 9.68 -23.57
C ASP A 341 1.31 10.36 -23.12
N GLU A 342 2.00 9.79 -22.14
CA GLU A 342 3.21 10.38 -21.57
C GLU A 342 4.45 10.19 -22.46
N ASN A 343 4.47 9.19 -23.34
CA ASN A 343 5.67 8.78 -24.07
C ASN A 343 5.52 8.76 -25.60
N PHE A 344 4.43 9.32 -26.13
CA PHE A 344 4.09 9.29 -27.55
C PHE A 344 5.27 9.59 -28.49
N SER A 345 6.00 10.68 -28.23
CA SER A 345 7.16 11.07 -29.05
C SER A 345 8.25 10.01 -29.04
N SER A 346 8.56 9.43 -27.88
CA SER A 346 9.56 8.37 -27.76
C SER A 346 9.14 7.10 -28.50
N LEU A 347 7.88 6.69 -28.35
CA LEU A 347 7.32 5.50 -28.99
C LEU A 347 7.35 5.60 -30.53
N ILE A 348 7.08 6.79 -31.08
CA ILE A 348 7.12 7.00 -32.54
C ILE A 348 8.55 7.02 -33.07
N LEU A 349 9.47 7.66 -32.36
CA LEU A 349 10.83 7.87 -32.85
C LEU A 349 11.69 6.60 -32.83
N HIS A 350 11.32 5.59 -32.03
CA HIS A 350 12.12 4.38 -31.81
C HIS A 350 11.42 3.14 -32.40
N PRO A 351 11.92 2.59 -33.53
CA PRO A 351 11.29 1.47 -34.24
C PRO A 351 11.14 0.18 -33.42
N GLU A 352 11.96 0.01 -32.39
CA GLU A 352 11.89 -1.14 -31.49
C GLU A 352 10.52 -1.29 -30.80
N PHE A 353 9.78 -0.19 -30.60
CA PHE A 353 8.43 -0.22 -30.03
C PHE A 353 7.35 -0.55 -31.07
N HIS A 354 7.60 -0.35 -32.36
CA HIS A 354 6.55 -0.39 -33.38
C HIS A 354 5.96 -1.80 -33.55
N GLU A 355 6.82 -2.82 -33.58
CA GLU A 355 6.37 -4.22 -33.72
C GLU A 355 5.55 -4.67 -32.49
N GLU A 356 6.01 -4.31 -31.29
CA GLU A 356 5.31 -4.64 -30.04
C GLU A 356 3.95 -3.93 -29.97
N LEU A 357 3.91 -2.63 -30.28
CA LEU A 357 2.68 -1.84 -30.28
C LEU A 357 1.69 -2.31 -31.34
N LYS A 358 2.16 -2.73 -32.51
CA LYS A 358 1.30 -3.30 -33.57
C LYS A 358 0.68 -4.62 -33.15
N SER A 359 1.42 -5.47 -32.44
CA SER A 359 0.87 -6.69 -31.84
C SER A 359 -0.23 -6.37 -30.83
N ILE A 360 0.02 -5.37 -29.96
CA ILE A 360 -0.94 -4.92 -28.96
C ILE A 360 -2.18 -4.28 -29.59
N GLU A 361 -2.04 -3.51 -30.68
CA GLU A 361 -3.15 -2.92 -31.44
C GLU A 361 -4.15 -4.00 -31.90
N GLY A 362 -3.65 -5.15 -32.38
CA GLY A 362 -4.48 -6.28 -32.76
C GLY A 362 -5.32 -6.82 -31.59
N LEU A 363 -4.69 -7.02 -30.42
CA LEU A 363 -5.35 -7.49 -29.20
C LEU A 363 -6.42 -6.48 -28.72
N VAL A 364 -6.05 -5.19 -28.66
CA VAL A 364 -6.96 -4.12 -28.24
C VAL A 364 -8.15 -4.00 -29.19
N SER A 365 -7.93 -4.14 -30.50
CA SER A 365 -8.99 -4.09 -31.51
C SER A 365 -9.99 -5.24 -31.35
N SER A 366 -9.50 -6.45 -31.09
CA SER A 366 -10.30 -7.65 -30.82
C SER A 366 -11.15 -7.48 -29.56
N LEU A 367 -10.52 -7.09 -28.44
CA LEU A 367 -11.19 -6.82 -27.17
C LEU A 367 -12.23 -5.68 -27.28
N ALA A 368 -11.90 -4.61 -28.00
CA ALA A 368 -12.80 -3.48 -28.20
C ALA A 368 -14.01 -3.85 -29.05
N PHE A 369 -13.84 -4.71 -30.07
CA PHE A 369 -14.94 -5.25 -30.86
C PHE A 369 -15.91 -6.05 -29.98
N GLU A 370 -15.37 -6.97 -29.16
CA GLU A 370 -16.18 -7.77 -28.22
C GLU A 370 -16.88 -6.90 -27.18
N ALA A 371 -16.20 -5.90 -26.63
CA ALA A 371 -16.78 -4.96 -25.66
C ALA A 371 -17.96 -4.17 -26.27
N ARG A 372 -17.84 -3.71 -27.52
CA ARG A 372 -18.94 -3.04 -28.24
C ARG A 372 -20.13 -3.98 -28.43
N PHE A 373 -19.87 -5.22 -28.84
CA PHE A 373 -20.92 -6.22 -29.01
C PHE A 373 -21.64 -6.53 -27.68
N CYS A 374 -20.88 -6.78 -26.61
CA CYS A 374 -21.42 -7.00 -25.27
C CYS A 374 -22.23 -5.81 -24.76
N CYS A 375 -21.78 -4.57 -24.98
CA CYS A 375 -22.50 -3.36 -24.60
C CYS A 375 -23.85 -3.24 -25.32
N LEU A 376 -23.90 -3.50 -26.63
CA LEU A 376 -25.15 -3.53 -27.38
C LEU A 376 -26.12 -4.59 -26.83
N MET A 377 -25.62 -5.79 -26.52
CA MET A 377 -26.43 -6.85 -25.92
C MET A 377 -26.94 -6.49 -24.52
N ALA A 378 -26.11 -5.86 -23.69
CA ALA A 378 -26.50 -5.37 -22.37
C ALA A 378 -27.63 -4.35 -22.48
N ASN A 379 -27.50 -3.37 -23.38
CA ASN A 379 -28.54 -2.37 -23.63
C ASN A 379 -29.86 -3.02 -24.10
N VAL A 380 -29.81 -4.05 -24.96
CA VAL A 380 -30.99 -4.80 -25.37
C VAL A 380 -31.63 -5.52 -24.18
N ILE A 381 -30.84 -6.20 -23.35
CA ILE A 381 -31.33 -6.89 -22.15
C ILE A 381 -31.96 -5.90 -21.18
N GLU A 382 -31.37 -4.73 -20.97
CA GLU A 382 -31.93 -3.68 -20.12
C GLU A 382 -33.28 -3.19 -20.66
N LYS A 383 -33.40 -2.91 -21.96
CA LYS A 383 -34.68 -2.53 -22.59
C LYS A 383 -35.75 -3.62 -22.46
N LEU A 384 -35.38 -4.89 -22.63
CA LEU A 384 -36.29 -6.02 -22.43
C LEU A 384 -36.73 -6.16 -20.97
N ARG A 385 -35.85 -5.88 -20.00
CA ARG A 385 -36.17 -5.89 -18.56
C ARG A 385 -37.03 -4.68 -18.14
N ALA A 386 -36.84 -3.53 -18.78
CA ALA A 386 -37.56 -2.30 -18.48
C ALA A 386 -39.03 -2.32 -18.96
N GLY A 387 -39.43 -3.31 -19.78
CA GLY A 387 -40.81 -3.40 -20.26
C GLY A 387 -41.15 -2.40 -21.36
N ASP A 388 -40.16 -1.83 -22.05
CA ASP A 388 -40.36 -0.97 -23.23
C ASP A 388 -40.66 -1.79 -24.49
N MET A 389 -41.57 -2.74 -24.37
CA MET A 389 -42.33 -3.33 -25.47
C MET A 389 -43.81 -2.93 -25.27
N LEU A 390 -44.07 -1.63 -25.13
CA LEU A 390 -45.39 -1.08 -25.41
C LEU A 390 -45.47 -0.81 -26.91
N SER A 391 -46.17 -1.74 -27.57
CA SER A 391 -46.91 -1.63 -28.85
C SER A 391 -46.19 -1.06 -30.07
#